data_AF-A0A1H0RVW9-F1
#
_entry.id   AF-A0A1H0RVW9-F1
#
_cell.length_a   1.000
_cell.length_b   1.000
_cell.length_c   1.000
_cell.angle_alpha   90.00
_cell.angle_beta   90.00
_cell.angle_gamma   90.00
#
_symmetry.space_group_name_H-M   'P 1'
#
loop_
_entity.id
_entity.type
_entity.pdbx_description
1 polymer ?
#
loop_
_entity_poly.entity_id
_entity_poly.type
_entity_poly.pdbx_seq_one_letter_code
_entity_poly.pdbx_strand_id
1 'polypeptide(L)'
;MDHQQIKEAINRQIGEDPLFTDKDKERFYKNKPNRRQRFPAAPKIVTVLLAFFVLSGPFYTFIKTDWFEQPSSPTQEEKEPVEETPPAPDPDPEEPTHVKVEKLKEVITSIPSKSKVKVAIDRFHGVEVEFEQSTKTENGNEYHLLESYYVFDRHNETGDSSAYIGPMPPTKDDFKRGDVEISLKLDWIESESHNLLREATLLYLSEEGDLIEENYSRSAYHGKFIKVKNPNEPVVMDDLILRSIARSVGKEPDNITKRDLLYLEELTINASHLSGIYEVDEDIEYFKAMQSLFVLKLNQAIIPGELLKEVPYLDQATFIGPTVDDLSRVKEGLQTITYLNLINSSFRGTAEDILELKSLNIVRVDPAVVPNYEDLQFEGMDVRW
;
A
#
# COMPACT_ATOMS: atom_id res chain seq x y z
N MET A 1 -41.89 23.06 25.24
CA MET A 1 -41.78 22.37 26.54
C MET A 1 -40.64 23.01 27.30
N ASP A 2 -40.88 23.42 28.53
CA ASP A 2 -39.99 24.28 29.31
C ASP A 2 -38.81 23.49 29.89
N HIS A 3 -37.60 23.99 29.69
CA HIS A 3 -36.33 23.31 30.02
C HIS A 3 -36.19 23.04 31.53
N GLN A 4 -36.91 23.80 32.35
CA GLN A 4 -36.95 23.61 33.81
C GLN A 4 -37.75 22.36 34.22
N GLN A 5 -38.83 22.03 33.51
CA GLN A 5 -39.68 20.88 33.86
C GLN A 5 -39.00 19.54 33.55
N ILE A 6 -38.16 19.50 32.50
CA ILE A 6 -37.36 18.32 32.15
C ILE A 6 -36.26 18.10 33.20
N LYS A 7 -35.65 19.17 33.71
CA LYS A 7 -34.62 19.10 34.75
C LYS A 7 -35.16 18.62 36.11
N GLU A 8 -36.35 19.08 36.50
CA GLU A 8 -37.01 18.62 37.73
C GLU A 8 -37.48 17.16 37.65
N ALA A 9 -37.91 16.70 36.47
CA ALA A 9 -38.28 15.30 36.26
C ALA A 9 -37.07 14.36 36.38
N ILE A 10 -35.91 14.75 35.83
CA ILE A 10 -34.67 13.96 35.90
C ILE A 10 -34.12 13.92 37.33
N ASN A 11 -34.17 15.05 38.06
CA ASN A 11 -33.71 15.09 39.46
C ASN A 11 -34.63 14.36 40.45
N ARG A 12 -35.89 14.08 40.11
CA ARG A 12 -36.79 13.25 40.94
C ARG A 12 -36.55 11.75 40.78
N GLN A 13 -35.95 11.32 39.67
CA GLN A 13 -35.78 9.91 39.33
C GLN A 13 -34.45 9.32 39.83
N ILE A 14 -33.52 10.19 40.24
CA ILE A 14 -32.25 9.85 40.88
C ILE A 14 -32.38 10.32 42.32
N GLY A 15 -32.45 9.40 43.29
CA GLY A 15 -32.79 9.70 44.69
C GLY A 15 -31.96 10.81 45.34
N GLU A 16 -32.45 11.33 46.48
CA GLU A 16 -31.95 12.55 47.15
C GLU A 16 -30.47 12.51 47.58
N ASP A 17 -29.82 11.33 47.56
CA ASP A 17 -28.40 11.20 47.86
C ASP A 17 -27.57 10.96 46.59
N PRO A 18 -26.49 11.73 46.37
CA PRO A 18 -25.61 11.51 45.23
C PRO A 18 -24.97 10.12 45.31
N LEU A 19 -25.07 9.35 44.21
CA LEU A 19 -24.51 7.99 44.05
C LEU A 19 -23.00 7.89 44.35
N PHE A 20 -22.29 9.01 44.37
CA PHE A 20 -20.87 9.07 44.73
C PHE A 20 -20.63 10.21 45.72
N THR A 21 -20.08 9.87 46.89
CA THR A 21 -19.68 10.87 47.88
C THR A 21 -18.39 11.55 47.45
N ASP A 22 -18.12 12.76 47.95
CA ASP A 22 -16.85 13.45 47.64
C ASP A 22 -15.62 12.69 48.17
N LYS A 23 -15.80 11.79 49.15
CA LYS A 23 -14.78 10.82 49.57
C LYS A 23 -14.48 9.75 48.52
N ASP A 24 -15.46 9.34 47.73
CA ASP A 24 -15.29 8.37 46.64
C ASP A 24 -14.54 9.00 45.47
N LYS A 25 -14.84 10.26 45.16
CA LYS A 25 -14.09 11.06 44.18
C LYS A 25 -12.63 11.26 44.62
N GLU A 26 -12.38 11.60 45.87
CA GLU A 26 -11.01 11.72 46.40
C GLU A 26 -10.22 10.41 46.32
N ARG A 27 -10.84 9.24 46.53
CA ARG A 27 -10.19 7.94 46.34
C ARG A 27 -9.81 7.68 44.89
N PHE A 28 -10.66 8.08 43.95
CA PHE A 28 -10.40 7.93 42.51
C PHE A 28 -9.20 8.78 42.04
N TYR A 29 -9.04 9.98 42.61
CA TYR A 29 -7.92 10.87 42.26
C TYR A 29 -6.65 10.67 43.11
N LYS A 30 -6.71 9.97 44.25
CA LYS A 30 -5.54 9.72 45.12
C LYS A 30 -4.50 8.77 44.54
N ASN A 31 -4.86 7.95 43.54
CA ASN A 31 -3.98 6.92 42.96
C ASN A 31 -3.63 7.15 41.48
N LYS A 32 -3.54 8.40 41.02
CA LYS A 32 -2.81 8.67 39.76
C LYS A 32 -1.30 8.67 40.05
N PRO A 33 -0.51 7.68 39.58
CA PRO A 33 0.94 7.79 39.66
C PRO A 33 1.39 8.95 38.76
N ASN A 34 2.04 9.95 39.35
CA ASN A 34 2.77 10.98 38.62
C ASN A 34 3.92 10.31 37.83
N ARG A 35 3.64 9.85 36.60
CA ARG A 35 4.68 9.45 35.64
C ARG A 35 5.38 10.69 35.11
N ARG A 36 6.36 11.21 35.87
CA ARG A 36 7.52 11.85 35.25
C ARG A 36 8.31 10.74 34.57
N GLN A 37 8.41 10.77 33.24
CA GLN A 37 9.36 9.95 32.49
C GLN A 37 10.78 10.23 33.02
N ARG A 38 11.28 9.33 33.86
CA ARG A 38 12.72 9.10 34.01
C ARG A 38 13.02 7.89 33.14
N PHE A 39 13.85 8.10 32.12
CA PHE A 39 14.43 7.01 31.34
C PHE A 39 15.04 5.97 32.29
N PRO A 40 14.66 4.69 32.23
CA PRO A 40 15.36 3.66 32.95
C PRO A 40 16.73 3.47 32.29
N ALA A 41 17.79 3.63 33.09
CA ALA A 41 19.13 3.22 32.72
C ALA A 41 19.11 1.75 32.28
N ALA A 42 19.62 1.49 31.08
CA ALA A 42 19.71 0.14 30.53
C ALA A 42 20.47 -0.80 31.50
N PRO A 43 20.02 -2.05 31.71
CA PRO A 43 20.72 -3.00 32.54
C PRO A 43 22.05 -3.40 31.90
N LYS A 44 23.13 -3.37 32.70
CA LYS A 44 24.55 -3.63 32.35
C LYS A 44 24.86 -5.03 31.75
N ILE A 45 23.86 -5.82 31.39
CA ILE A 45 24.02 -7.18 30.85
C ILE A 45 24.08 -7.17 29.31
N VAL A 46 23.44 -6.19 28.65
CA VAL A 46 23.45 -6.06 27.18
C VAL A 46 24.84 -5.61 26.67
N THR A 47 25.59 -4.85 27.46
CA THR A 47 26.95 -4.40 27.12
C THR A 47 28.00 -5.51 27.18
N VAL A 48 27.78 -6.58 27.97
CA VAL A 48 28.71 -7.72 28.05
C VAL A 48 28.52 -8.68 26.86
N LEU A 49 27.27 -8.84 26.38
CA LEU A 49 26.97 -9.62 25.18
C LEU A 49 27.51 -8.96 23.90
N LEU A 50 27.46 -7.63 23.81
CA LEU A 50 28.00 -6.89 22.67
C LEU A 50 29.55 -6.89 22.65
N ALA A 51 30.19 -6.93 23.83
CA ALA A 51 31.65 -7.04 23.94
C ALA A 51 32.19 -8.45 23.60
N PHE A 52 31.39 -9.50 23.83
CA PHE A 52 31.77 -10.87 23.41
C PHE A 52 31.71 -11.04 21.88
N PHE A 53 30.73 -10.44 21.20
CA PHE A 53 30.64 -10.50 19.73
C PHE A 53 31.73 -9.71 19.00
N VAL A 54 32.33 -8.69 19.63
CA VAL A 54 33.41 -7.88 19.02
C VAL A 54 34.79 -8.48 19.27
N LEU A 55 34.95 -9.37 20.28
CA LEU A 55 36.26 -9.95 20.65
C LEU A 55 36.41 -11.44 20.34
N SER A 56 35.36 -12.17 19.95
CA SER A 56 35.46 -13.55 19.48
C SER A 56 35.32 -13.68 17.95
N GLY A 57 36.23 -13.02 17.23
CA GLY A 57 36.87 -13.57 16.03
C GLY A 57 36.05 -13.71 14.73
N PRO A 58 36.57 -13.19 13.60
CA PRO A 58 36.11 -13.58 12.27
C PRO A 58 36.65 -14.98 11.95
N PHE A 59 35.76 -15.96 11.88
CA PHE A 59 36.05 -17.26 11.26
C PHE A 59 35.03 -17.49 10.16
N TYR A 60 35.33 -17.04 8.94
CA TYR A 60 35.04 -17.75 7.69
C TYR A 60 35.60 -16.99 6.46
N THR A 61 36.93 -16.89 6.37
CA THR A 61 37.63 -16.74 5.08
C THR A 61 38.96 -17.50 5.11
N PHE A 62 38.86 -18.80 4.92
CA PHE A 62 39.87 -19.69 4.31
C PHE A 62 39.10 -20.18 3.06
N ILE A 63 39.50 -19.99 1.80
CA ILE A 63 40.75 -20.36 1.12
C ILE A 63 40.77 -19.64 -0.25
N LYS A 64 41.87 -18.93 -0.54
CA LYS A 64 42.55 -18.74 -1.85
C LYS A 64 43.07 -17.30 -2.02
N THR A 65 44.26 -17.07 -1.48
CA THR A 65 45.21 -16.09 -2.02
C THR A 65 46.60 -16.70 -1.88
N ASP A 66 47.13 -17.24 -2.98
CA ASP A 66 48.53 -17.64 -3.10
C ASP A 66 49.37 -16.40 -3.39
N TRP A 67 50.12 -15.94 -2.38
CA TRP A 67 51.24 -15.02 -2.54
C TRP A 67 52.50 -15.72 -2.03
N PHE A 68 53.26 -16.32 -2.95
CA PHE A 68 54.69 -16.53 -2.79
C PHE A 68 55.37 -15.98 -4.03
N GLU A 69 55.95 -14.79 -3.88
CA GLU A 69 57.14 -14.44 -4.64
C GLU A 69 58.32 -15.22 -4.02
N GLN A 70 59.08 -15.93 -4.84
CA GLN A 70 60.53 -15.96 -4.68
C GLN A 70 61.24 -15.97 -6.06
N PRO A 71 62.46 -15.39 -6.13
CA PRO A 71 63.05 -14.91 -7.38
C PRO A 71 64.07 -15.90 -7.98
N SER A 72 64.39 -15.67 -9.27
CA SER A 72 65.72 -15.73 -9.92
C SER A 72 65.66 -16.32 -11.34
N SER A 73 65.96 -15.46 -12.33
CA SER A 73 66.21 -15.65 -13.78
C SER A 73 67.32 -16.69 -14.10
N PRO A 74 67.68 -17.05 -15.37
CA PRO A 74 67.32 -16.46 -16.67
C PRO A 74 67.06 -17.41 -17.88
N THR A 75 66.50 -16.83 -18.94
CA THR A 75 66.65 -17.10 -20.40
C THR A 75 66.67 -18.54 -20.94
N GLN A 76 65.64 -18.90 -21.70
CA GLN A 76 65.81 -19.56 -23.01
C GLN A 76 64.60 -19.32 -23.92
N GLU A 77 64.86 -18.77 -25.10
CA GLU A 77 63.93 -18.63 -26.22
C GLU A 77 63.51 -20.01 -26.75
N GLU A 78 62.21 -20.31 -26.86
CA GLU A 78 61.72 -21.32 -27.79
C GLU A 78 60.24 -21.13 -28.18
N LYS A 79 60.06 -20.66 -29.43
CA LYS A 79 58.97 -20.89 -30.40
C LYS A 79 57.51 -20.75 -29.94
N GLU A 80 56.85 -19.70 -30.45
CA GLU A 80 55.39 -19.57 -30.50
C GLU A 80 54.73 -20.76 -31.24
N PRO A 81 53.73 -21.42 -30.65
CA PRO A 81 52.63 -22.02 -31.40
C PRO A 81 51.46 -21.04 -31.44
N VAL A 82 50.84 -20.90 -32.62
CA VAL A 82 49.60 -20.14 -32.81
C VAL A 82 48.51 -20.82 -31.97
N GLU A 83 48.12 -20.21 -30.84
CA GLU A 83 46.94 -20.60 -30.08
C GLU A 83 45.69 -20.20 -30.87
N GLU A 84 44.94 -21.20 -31.34
CA GLU A 84 43.55 -21.02 -31.75
C GLU A 84 42.79 -20.43 -30.55
N THR A 85 42.29 -19.21 -30.73
CA THR A 85 41.48 -18.54 -29.72
C THR A 85 40.27 -19.44 -29.42
N PRO A 86 40.03 -19.86 -28.17
CA PRO A 86 38.82 -20.60 -27.86
C PRO A 86 37.60 -19.77 -28.30
N PRO A 87 36.53 -20.39 -28.82
CA PRO A 87 35.32 -19.67 -29.15
C PRO A 87 34.91 -18.87 -27.93
N ALA A 88 34.58 -17.59 -28.13
CA ALA A 88 34.09 -16.74 -27.07
C ALA A 88 32.99 -17.53 -26.32
N PRO A 89 33.01 -17.57 -24.97
CA PRO A 89 31.94 -18.20 -24.23
C PRO A 89 30.63 -17.66 -24.75
N ASP A 90 29.67 -18.56 -25.03
CA ASP A 90 28.32 -18.14 -25.42
C ASP A 90 27.87 -17.06 -24.44
N PRO A 91 27.36 -15.91 -24.93
CA PRO A 91 26.82 -14.89 -24.03
C PRO A 91 25.79 -15.58 -23.13
N ASP A 92 25.90 -15.35 -21.82
CA ASP A 92 24.93 -15.88 -20.86
C ASP A 92 23.52 -15.60 -21.39
N PRO A 93 22.61 -16.60 -21.39
CA PRO A 93 21.29 -16.43 -21.98
C PRO A 93 20.61 -15.22 -21.33
N GLU A 94 20.19 -14.28 -22.17
CA GLU A 94 19.55 -13.03 -21.76
C GLU A 94 18.44 -13.33 -20.73
N GLU A 95 18.52 -12.71 -19.55
CA GLU A 95 17.53 -12.97 -18.50
C GLU A 95 16.13 -12.55 -18.98
N PRO A 96 15.10 -13.40 -18.87
CA PRO A 96 13.75 -13.03 -19.30
C PRO A 96 13.21 -11.81 -18.54
N THR A 97 12.36 -10.99 -19.19
CA THR A 97 11.76 -9.79 -18.61
C THR A 97 11.09 -10.03 -17.26
N HIS A 98 10.35 -11.14 -17.11
CA HIS A 98 9.69 -11.48 -15.84
C HIS A 98 10.71 -11.69 -14.70
N VAL A 99 11.90 -12.22 -14.99
CA VAL A 99 12.97 -12.41 -14.00
C VAL A 99 13.56 -11.07 -13.58
N LYS A 100 13.79 -10.16 -14.53
CA LYS A 100 14.27 -8.80 -14.25
C LYS A 100 13.27 -8.03 -13.38
N VAL A 101 11.98 -8.09 -13.73
CA VAL A 101 10.88 -7.47 -12.96
C VAL A 101 10.85 -8.00 -11.52
N GLU A 102 10.87 -9.31 -11.31
CA GLU A 102 10.83 -9.86 -9.95
C GLU A 102 12.07 -9.49 -9.12
N LYS A 103 13.27 -9.48 -9.72
CA LYS A 103 14.49 -9.01 -9.02
C LYS A 103 14.42 -7.53 -8.66
N LEU A 104 13.86 -6.67 -9.52
CA LEU A 104 13.63 -5.26 -9.21
C LEU A 104 12.64 -5.12 -8.05
N LYS A 105 11.55 -5.88 -8.06
CA LYS A 105 10.55 -5.89 -6.98
C LYS A 105 11.13 -6.35 -5.64
N GLU A 106 11.97 -7.38 -5.63
CA GLU A 106 12.69 -7.83 -4.42
C GLU A 106 13.56 -6.72 -3.84
N VAL A 107 14.31 -6.02 -4.68
CA VAL A 107 15.12 -4.88 -4.24
C VAL A 107 14.23 -3.78 -3.67
N ILE A 108 13.16 -3.40 -4.37
CA ILE A 108 12.24 -2.31 -3.97
C ILE A 108 11.52 -2.63 -2.64
N THR A 109 11.00 -3.85 -2.49
CA THR A 109 10.28 -4.27 -1.28
C THR A 109 11.19 -4.43 -0.06
N SER A 110 12.50 -4.63 -0.26
CA SER A 110 13.48 -4.75 0.83
C SER A 110 13.81 -3.43 1.57
N ILE A 111 13.08 -2.35 1.28
CA ILE A 111 13.30 -0.98 1.78
C ILE A 111 14.75 -0.52 1.52
N PRO A 112 15.14 -0.45 0.24
CA PRO A 112 16.51 -0.18 -0.15
C PRO A 112 16.85 1.30 0.03
N SER A 113 18.15 1.60 0.22
CA SER A 113 18.66 2.95 -0.01
C SER A 113 18.63 3.27 -1.51
N LYS A 114 18.59 4.56 -1.88
CA LYS A 114 18.69 5.00 -3.29
C LYS A 114 19.88 4.37 -4.02
N SER A 115 21.02 4.19 -3.33
CA SER A 115 22.20 3.52 -3.89
C SER A 115 21.99 2.04 -4.21
N LYS A 116 21.26 1.29 -3.37
CA LYS A 116 20.96 -0.13 -3.64
C LYS A 116 20.04 -0.29 -4.83
N VAL A 117 19.03 0.58 -4.95
CA VAL A 117 18.14 0.61 -6.13
C VAL A 117 18.94 0.94 -7.38
N LYS A 118 19.82 1.95 -7.31
CA LYS A 118 20.69 2.31 -8.43
C LYS A 118 21.57 1.14 -8.89
N VAL A 119 22.18 0.39 -7.98
CA VAL A 119 22.95 -0.82 -8.33
C VAL A 119 22.10 -1.84 -9.08
N ALA A 120 20.84 -2.02 -8.69
CA ALA A 120 19.93 -2.93 -9.39
C ALA A 120 19.55 -2.41 -10.79
N ILE A 121 19.29 -1.11 -10.92
CA ILE A 121 19.02 -0.45 -12.21
C ILE A 121 20.23 -0.60 -13.13
N ASP A 122 21.42 -0.22 -12.66
CA ASP A 122 22.67 -0.28 -13.42
C ASP A 122 23.00 -1.73 -13.83
N ARG A 123 22.71 -2.73 -12.98
CA ARG A 123 22.89 -4.16 -13.29
C ARG A 123 22.06 -4.63 -14.49
N PHE A 124 20.86 -4.08 -14.68
CA PHE A 124 20.00 -4.42 -15.81
C PHE A 124 20.08 -3.38 -16.92
N HIS A 125 21.11 -2.52 -16.92
CA HIS A 125 21.32 -1.49 -17.93
C HIS A 125 20.16 -0.49 -18.06
N GLY A 126 19.45 -0.21 -16.96
CA GLY A 126 18.41 0.81 -16.94
C GLY A 126 19.01 2.22 -17.01
N VAL A 127 18.38 3.09 -17.80
CA VAL A 127 18.87 4.45 -18.07
C VAL A 127 17.87 5.46 -17.54
N GLU A 128 18.36 6.43 -16.77
CA GLU A 128 17.55 7.55 -16.29
C GLU A 128 17.23 8.47 -17.47
N VAL A 129 15.95 8.68 -17.72
CA VAL A 129 15.43 9.41 -18.88
C VAL A 129 14.73 10.70 -18.48
N GLU A 130 14.21 10.76 -17.25
CA GLU A 130 13.56 11.94 -16.70
C GLU A 130 13.78 12.01 -15.19
N PHE A 131 14.04 13.22 -14.69
CA PHE A 131 14.19 13.50 -13.27
C PHE A 131 13.49 14.82 -12.95
N GLU A 132 12.54 14.77 -12.01
CA GLU A 132 11.83 15.95 -11.53
C GLU A 132 11.98 16.08 -10.02
N GLN A 133 12.10 17.33 -9.55
CA GLN A 133 12.07 17.66 -8.14
C GLN A 133 10.96 18.67 -7.89
N SER A 134 10.06 18.33 -6.98
CA SER A 134 8.94 19.19 -6.62
C SER A 134 8.74 19.25 -5.10
N THR A 135 8.11 20.31 -4.63
CA THR A 135 7.64 20.39 -3.24
C THR A 135 6.16 20.06 -3.24
N LYS A 136 5.76 19.07 -2.43
CA LYS A 136 4.37 18.66 -2.26
C LYS A 136 3.91 18.95 -0.83
N THR A 137 2.63 19.20 -0.67
CA THR A 137 1.98 19.37 0.63
C THR A 137 0.93 18.30 0.79
N GLU A 138 1.05 17.47 1.82
CA GLU A 138 0.11 16.40 2.12
C GLU A 138 -0.22 16.44 3.62
N ASN A 139 -1.52 16.47 3.96
CA ASN A 139 -1.99 16.58 5.34
C ASN A 139 -1.38 17.76 6.13
N GLY A 140 -1.07 18.87 5.45
CA GLY A 140 -0.47 20.06 6.03
C GLY A 140 1.04 19.99 6.27
N ASN A 141 1.69 18.89 5.88
CA ASN A 141 3.15 18.75 5.92
C ASN A 141 3.72 18.95 4.51
N GLU A 142 4.72 19.80 4.40
CA GLU A 142 5.49 19.99 3.16
C GLU A 142 6.66 19.01 3.12
N TYR A 143 6.90 18.43 1.94
CA TYR A 143 8.05 17.57 1.68
C TYR A 143 8.57 17.76 0.26
N HIS A 144 9.85 17.46 0.07
CA HIS A 144 10.50 17.44 -1.24
C HIS A 144 10.37 16.04 -1.84
N LEU A 145 9.74 15.98 -3.01
CA LEU A 145 9.55 14.78 -3.80
C LEU A 145 10.57 14.78 -4.95
N LEU A 146 11.32 13.68 -5.08
CA LEU A 146 12.22 13.41 -6.20
C LEU A 146 11.60 12.28 -7.03
N GLU A 147 11.15 12.58 -8.24
CA GLU A 147 10.57 11.63 -9.18
C GLU A 147 11.65 11.28 -10.21
N SER A 148 11.90 9.98 -10.41
CA SER A 148 12.95 9.50 -11.32
C SER A 148 12.39 8.40 -12.20
N TYR A 149 12.52 8.58 -13.52
CA TYR A 149 12.08 7.60 -14.52
C TYR A 149 13.26 6.91 -15.15
N TYR A 150 13.18 5.59 -15.23
CA TYR A 150 14.18 4.71 -15.82
C TYR A 150 13.53 3.84 -16.90
N VAL A 151 14.24 3.67 -18.01
CA VAL A 151 13.87 2.76 -19.09
C VAL A 151 14.95 1.71 -19.25
N PHE A 152 14.52 0.46 -19.38
CA PHE A 152 15.36 -0.69 -19.70
C PHE A 152 15.08 -1.08 -21.15
N ASP A 153 16.12 -1.15 -21.97
CA ASP A 153 16.01 -1.49 -23.39
C ASP A 153 16.42 -2.96 -23.60
N ARG A 154 15.68 -3.65 -24.48
CA ARG A 154 15.89 -5.06 -24.83
C ARG A 154 17.15 -5.30 -25.66
N HIS A 155 17.70 -4.26 -26.29
CA HIS A 155 18.79 -4.41 -27.27
C HIS A 155 20.14 -3.81 -26.83
N ASN A 156 20.25 -3.37 -25.57
CA ASN A 156 21.36 -2.55 -25.11
C ASN A 156 22.42 -3.30 -24.27
N GLU A 157 23.04 -4.33 -24.85
CA GLU A 157 24.29 -4.89 -24.30
C GLU A 157 25.56 -4.19 -24.86
N THR A 158 25.41 -3.37 -25.92
CA THR A 158 26.56 -2.82 -26.68
C THR A 158 27.00 -1.41 -26.28
N GLY A 159 26.38 -0.81 -25.25
CA GLY A 159 26.89 0.41 -24.61
C GLY A 159 26.61 1.73 -25.34
N ASP A 160 25.88 1.71 -26.45
CA ASP A 160 25.39 2.90 -27.15
C ASP A 160 23.89 3.10 -26.85
N SER A 161 23.59 3.42 -25.60
CA SER A 161 22.24 3.77 -25.17
C SER A 161 21.87 5.15 -25.70
N SER A 162 21.02 5.22 -26.72
CA SER A 162 20.19 6.41 -26.90
C SER A 162 19.14 6.44 -25.78
N ALA A 163 19.17 7.47 -24.92
CA ALA A 163 18.12 7.69 -23.94
C ALA A 163 16.76 7.71 -24.67
N TYR A 164 15.78 6.92 -24.21
CA TYR A 164 14.47 6.83 -24.83
C TYR A 164 13.86 8.23 -25.01
N ILE A 165 13.45 8.57 -26.24
CA ILE A 165 12.88 9.87 -26.61
C ILE A 165 11.42 9.66 -26.97
N GLY A 166 10.56 9.61 -25.95
CA GLY A 166 9.12 9.45 -26.12
C GLY A 166 8.34 9.97 -24.91
N PRO A 167 7.00 9.88 -24.93
CA PRO A 167 6.19 10.30 -23.79
C PRO A 167 6.42 9.38 -22.58
N MET A 168 6.29 9.96 -21.38
CA MET A 168 6.24 9.24 -20.12
C MET A 168 4.81 9.22 -19.55
N PRO A 169 4.34 8.07 -19.04
CA PRO A 169 4.95 6.74 -19.17
C PRO A 169 4.90 6.22 -20.64
N PRO A 170 5.79 5.30 -21.05
CA PRO A 170 5.80 4.75 -22.40
C PRO A 170 4.47 4.09 -22.78
N THR A 171 4.13 4.15 -24.06
CA THR A 171 2.90 3.57 -24.63
C THR A 171 3.08 2.08 -24.92
N LYS A 172 1.98 1.34 -25.03
CA LYS A 172 2.00 -0.10 -25.38
C LYS A 172 2.78 -0.38 -26.67
N ASP A 173 2.76 0.55 -27.62
CA ASP A 173 3.45 0.38 -28.91
C ASP A 173 4.97 0.52 -28.77
N ASP A 174 5.46 1.31 -27.82
CA ASP A 174 6.90 1.43 -27.52
C ASP A 174 7.46 0.09 -27.03
N PHE A 175 6.71 -0.60 -26.17
CA PHE A 175 7.09 -1.95 -25.72
C PHE A 175 7.00 -2.99 -26.84
N LYS A 176 5.98 -2.92 -27.70
CA LYS A 176 5.82 -3.87 -28.82
C LYS A 176 6.92 -3.75 -29.87
N ARG A 177 7.43 -2.53 -30.10
CA ARG A 177 8.55 -2.29 -31.02
C ARG A 177 9.89 -2.73 -30.45
N GLY A 178 9.97 -2.95 -29.13
CA GLY A 178 11.21 -3.29 -28.43
C GLY A 178 12.01 -2.07 -27.98
N ASP A 179 11.48 -0.85 -28.15
CA ASP A 179 12.14 0.39 -27.73
C ASP A 179 12.25 0.47 -26.19
N VAL A 180 11.34 -0.22 -25.49
CA VAL A 180 11.28 -0.33 -24.03
C VAL A 180 10.95 -1.77 -23.65
N GLU A 181 11.75 -2.39 -22.79
CA GLU A 181 11.45 -3.66 -22.15
C GLU A 181 10.68 -3.45 -20.84
N ILE A 182 11.21 -2.57 -19.99
CA ILE A 182 10.64 -2.22 -18.68
C ILE A 182 10.74 -0.69 -18.52
N SER A 183 9.70 -0.08 -17.97
CA SER A 183 9.73 1.28 -17.47
C SER A 183 9.56 1.26 -15.95
N LEU A 184 10.40 2.02 -15.24
CA LEU A 184 10.38 2.12 -13.79
C LEU A 184 10.31 3.60 -13.38
N LYS A 185 9.25 3.98 -12.67
CA LYS A 185 9.15 5.26 -11.95
C LYS A 185 9.46 5.04 -10.48
N LEU A 186 10.28 5.91 -9.89
CA LEU A 186 10.59 5.92 -8.46
C LEU A 186 10.35 7.29 -7.86
N ASP A 187 9.57 7.31 -6.79
CA ASP A 187 9.21 8.52 -6.05
C ASP A 187 9.89 8.47 -4.68
N TRP A 188 10.83 9.39 -4.44
CA TRP A 188 11.58 9.49 -3.19
C TRP A 188 11.16 10.73 -2.42
N ILE A 189 10.93 10.58 -1.12
CA ILE A 189 10.85 11.71 -0.20
C ILE A 189 12.26 12.01 0.28
N GLU A 190 12.73 13.22 0.02
CA GLU A 190 13.98 13.73 0.57
C GLU A 190 13.79 14.10 2.04
N SER A 191 14.63 13.55 2.91
CA SER A 191 14.66 13.89 4.34
C SER A 191 16.09 14.24 4.76
N GLU A 192 16.24 14.97 5.87
CA GLU A 192 17.53 15.45 6.36
C GLU A 192 18.60 14.36 6.54
N SER A 193 18.18 13.11 6.79
CA SER A 193 19.10 12.00 7.05
C SER A 193 19.24 11.04 5.87
N HIS A 194 18.14 10.74 5.16
CA HIS A 194 18.12 9.74 4.08
C HIS A 194 16.94 9.98 3.14
N ASN A 195 17.09 9.58 1.88
CA ASN A 195 15.97 9.51 0.94
C ASN A 195 15.14 8.27 1.24
N LEU A 196 13.83 8.44 1.36
CA LEU A 196 12.89 7.36 1.64
C LEU A 196 12.08 7.08 0.38
N LEU A 197 12.09 5.83 -0.09
CA LEU A 197 11.22 5.44 -1.19
C LEU A 197 9.76 5.56 -0.71
N ARG A 198 8.98 6.38 -1.41
CA ARG A 198 7.54 6.55 -1.21
C ARG A 198 6.79 5.57 -2.09
N GLU A 199 7.12 5.53 -3.37
CA GLU A 199 6.40 4.76 -4.37
C GLU A 199 7.33 4.26 -5.48
N ALA A 200 7.00 3.13 -6.06
CA ALA A 200 7.65 2.60 -7.26
C ALA A 200 6.60 2.05 -8.21
N THR A 201 6.67 2.43 -9.48
CA THR A 201 5.77 1.92 -10.52
C THR A 201 6.57 1.25 -11.61
N LEU A 202 6.26 -0.01 -11.89
CA LEU A 202 6.82 -0.81 -12.98
C LEU A 202 5.78 -0.94 -14.09
N LEU A 203 6.21 -0.80 -15.34
CA LEU A 203 5.39 -0.98 -16.52
C LEU A 203 6.13 -1.89 -17.51
N TYR A 204 5.50 -2.97 -17.96
CA TYR A 204 6.11 -3.98 -18.84
C TYR A 204 5.06 -4.76 -19.64
N LEU A 205 5.47 -5.45 -20.71
CA LEU A 205 4.57 -6.37 -21.44
C LEU A 205 4.60 -7.79 -20.83
N SER A 206 3.42 -8.38 -20.62
CA SER A 206 3.30 -9.79 -20.26
C SER A 206 3.66 -10.72 -21.43
N GLU A 207 3.83 -12.01 -21.15
CA GLU A 207 4.09 -13.02 -22.18
C GLU A 207 2.94 -13.12 -23.19
N GLU A 208 1.71 -12.83 -22.76
CA GLU A 208 0.51 -12.78 -23.60
C GLU A 208 0.36 -11.45 -24.38
N GLY A 209 1.24 -10.47 -24.15
CA GLY A 209 1.24 -9.17 -24.83
C GLY A 209 0.30 -8.12 -24.21
N ASP A 210 -0.14 -8.32 -22.96
CA ASP A 210 -0.84 -7.31 -22.19
C ASP A 210 0.15 -6.33 -21.57
N LEU A 211 -0.21 -5.04 -21.52
CA LEU A 211 0.59 -4.06 -20.78
C LEU A 211 0.25 -4.19 -19.30
N ILE A 212 1.23 -4.47 -18.46
CA ILE A 212 1.07 -4.64 -17.03
C ILE A 212 1.69 -3.46 -16.31
N GLU A 213 0.92 -2.85 -15.41
CA GLU A 213 1.41 -1.87 -14.48
C GLU A 213 1.36 -2.44 -13.07
N GLU A 214 2.50 -2.40 -12.38
CA GLU A 214 2.60 -2.78 -10.98
C GLU A 214 3.06 -1.60 -10.14
N ASN A 215 2.35 -1.34 -9.05
CA ASN A 215 2.66 -0.27 -8.14
C ASN A 215 3.02 -0.82 -6.76
N TYR A 216 4.06 -0.27 -6.17
CA TYR A 216 4.40 -0.43 -4.77
C TYR A 216 4.34 0.93 -4.09
N SER A 217 3.57 1.04 -3.02
CA SER A 217 3.55 2.21 -2.16
C SER A 217 3.99 1.84 -0.75
N ARG A 218 4.81 2.68 -0.15
CA ARG A 218 5.24 2.54 1.24
C ARG A 218 4.20 3.06 2.23
N SER A 219 3.32 3.98 1.79
CA SER A 219 2.18 4.44 2.61
C SER A 219 1.04 3.43 2.62
N ALA A 220 1.00 2.50 1.66
CA ALA A 220 0.06 1.40 1.69
C ALA A 220 0.30 0.56 2.95
N TYR A 221 -0.79 0.19 3.62
CA TYR A 221 -0.82 -0.72 4.77
C TYR A 221 -0.18 -2.10 4.48
N HIS A 222 0.31 -2.33 3.26
CA HIS A 222 0.90 -3.55 2.77
C HIS A 222 2.11 -3.28 1.86
N GLY A 223 3.29 -3.78 2.26
CA GLY A 223 4.53 -3.66 1.48
C GLY A 223 4.62 -4.65 0.31
N LYS A 224 3.58 -4.70 -0.55
CA LYS A 224 3.52 -5.58 -1.72
C LYS A 224 3.19 -4.78 -2.98
N PHE A 225 3.58 -5.31 -4.13
CA PHE A 225 3.15 -4.76 -5.42
C PHE A 225 1.70 -5.15 -5.70
N ILE A 226 0.92 -4.16 -6.09
CA ILE A 226 -0.43 -4.29 -6.67
C ILE A 226 -0.34 -4.10 -8.17
N LYS A 227 -1.28 -4.66 -8.94
CA LYS A 227 -1.17 -4.65 -10.41
C LYS A 227 -2.48 -4.49 -11.14
N VAL A 228 -2.40 -3.89 -12.34
CA VAL A 228 -3.51 -3.80 -13.28
C VAL A 228 -3.06 -4.19 -14.70
N LYS A 229 -3.97 -4.80 -15.45
CA LYS A 229 -3.78 -5.14 -16.86
C LYS A 229 -4.34 -4.04 -17.75
N ASN A 230 -3.62 -3.72 -18.82
CA ASN A 230 -3.92 -2.70 -19.81
C ASN A 230 -4.32 -1.36 -19.14
N PRO A 231 -3.39 -0.71 -18.42
CA PRO A 231 -3.65 0.47 -17.59
C PRO A 231 -4.31 1.65 -18.34
N ASN A 232 -4.02 1.80 -19.63
CA ASN A 232 -4.55 2.88 -20.48
C ASN A 232 -5.93 2.56 -21.08
N GLU A 233 -6.50 1.39 -20.81
CA GLU A 233 -7.84 1.03 -21.29
C GLU A 233 -8.90 1.87 -20.56
N PRO A 234 -9.88 2.46 -21.28
CA PRO A 234 -10.94 3.23 -20.67
C PRO A 234 -11.85 2.34 -19.82
N VAL A 235 -12.38 2.90 -18.73
CA VAL A 235 -13.36 2.23 -17.88
C VAL A 235 -14.76 2.48 -18.44
N VAL A 236 -15.55 1.42 -18.55
CA VAL A 236 -16.93 1.46 -19.04
C VAL A 236 -17.83 0.92 -17.94
N MET A 237 -18.37 1.82 -17.14
CA MET A 237 -19.29 1.55 -16.03
C MET A 237 -20.54 2.42 -16.15
N ASP A 238 -21.55 2.14 -15.32
CA ASP A 238 -22.67 3.05 -15.07
C ASP A 238 -22.18 4.45 -14.66
N ASP A 239 -22.90 5.46 -15.16
CA ASP A 239 -22.58 6.87 -15.01
C ASP A 239 -22.45 7.29 -13.54
N LEU A 240 -23.26 6.74 -12.63
CA LEU A 240 -23.19 7.10 -11.21
C LEU A 240 -21.84 6.70 -10.60
N ILE A 241 -21.40 5.47 -10.86
CA ILE A 241 -20.15 4.92 -10.31
C ILE A 241 -18.97 5.62 -10.97
N LEU A 242 -19.00 5.77 -12.29
CA LEU A 242 -17.94 6.41 -13.05
C LEU A 242 -17.73 7.85 -12.58
N ARG A 243 -18.80 8.62 -12.34
CA ARG A 243 -18.72 9.98 -11.77
C ARG A 243 -18.15 9.99 -10.36
N SER A 244 -18.51 9.00 -9.54
CA SER A 244 -17.98 8.85 -8.19
C SER A 244 -16.48 8.58 -8.19
N ILE A 245 -16.01 7.66 -9.03
CA ILE A 245 -14.59 7.37 -9.24
C ILE A 245 -13.88 8.62 -9.76
N ALA A 246 -14.44 9.26 -10.79
CA ALA A 246 -13.86 10.46 -11.41
C ALA A 246 -13.69 11.60 -10.41
N ARG A 247 -14.67 11.80 -9.52
CA ARG A 247 -14.56 12.77 -8.42
C ARG A 247 -13.45 12.38 -7.44
N SER A 248 -13.32 11.11 -7.08
CA SER A 248 -12.28 10.64 -6.16
C SER A 248 -10.87 10.86 -6.71
N VAL A 249 -10.67 10.66 -8.02
CA VAL A 249 -9.34 10.81 -8.67
C VAL A 249 -9.13 12.20 -9.30
N GLY A 250 -10.11 13.11 -9.21
CA GLY A 250 -10.02 14.47 -9.74
C GLY A 250 -9.97 14.56 -11.28
N LYS A 251 -10.66 13.66 -11.98
CA LYS A 251 -10.75 13.61 -13.45
C LYS A 251 -12.19 13.75 -13.94
N GLU A 252 -12.33 13.96 -15.25
CA GLU A 252 -13.63 13.84 -15.92
C GLU A 252 -13.98 12.35 -16.13
N PRO A 253 -15.28 11.96 -16.06
CA PRO A 253 -15.72 10.57 -16.20
C PRO A 253 -15.22 9.88 -17.47
N ASP A 254 -15.26 10.58 -18.61
CA ASP A 254 -14.87 10.02 -19.91
C ASP A 254 -13.36 9.76 -20.05
N ASN A 255 -12.55 10.24 -19.10
CA ASN A 255 -11.10 10.11 -19.10
C ASN A 255 -10.59 9.08 -18.08
N ILE A 256 -11.48 8.33 -17.44
CA ILE A 256 -11.11 7.32 -16.45
C ILE A 256 -10.59 6.07 -17.14
N THR A 257 -9.44 5.61 -16.68
CA THR A 257 -8.74 4.44 -17.19
C THR A 257 -8.55 3.39 -16.10
N LYS A 258 -8.20 2.15 -16.47
CA LYS A 258 -7.91 1.09 -15.49
C LYS A 258 -6.77 1.46 -14.52
N ARG A 259 -5.80 2.27 -14.96
CA ARG A 259 -4.77 2.87 -14.08
C ARG A 259 -5.41 3.65 -12.93
N ASP A 260 -6.43 4.45 -13.21
CA ASP A 260 -7.07 5.27 -12.19
C ASP A 260 -7.75 4.42 -11.11
N LEU A 261 -8.23 3.23 -11.47
CA LEU A 261 -8.75 2.26 -10.51
C LEU A 261 -7.64 1.69 -9.61
N LEU A 262 -6.45 1.43 -10.17
CA LEU A 262 -5.30 0.94 -9.40
C LEU A 262 -4.93 1.89 -8.26
N TYR A 263 -5.00 3.20 -8.50
CA TYR A 263 -4.67 4.25 -7.54
C TYR A 263 -5.88 4.77 -6.74
N LEU A 264 -7.07 4.20 -6.95
CA LEU A 264 -8.27 4.62 -6.25
C LEU A 264 -8.19 4.18 -4.78
N GLU A 265 -7.96 5.14 -3.89
CA GLU A 265 -7.79 4.94 -2.45
C GLU A 265 -9.11 5.01 -1.66
N GLU A 266 -9.96 5.97 -2.03
CA GLU A 266 -11.27 6.18 -1.42
C GLU A 266 -12.36 6.25 -2.50
N LEU A 267 -13.43 5.49 -2.32
CA LEU A 267 -14.62 5.54 -3.17
C LEU A 267 -15.84 5.98 -2.36
N THR A 268 -16.47 7.07 -2.79
CA THR A 268 -17.75 7.53 -2.26
C THR A 268 -18.84 7.47 -3.33
N ILE A 269 -19.84 6.61 -3.14
CA ILE A 269 -21.03 6.52 -4.01
C ILE A 269 -22.22 7.15 -3.29
N ASN A 270 -22.88 8.10 -3.96
CA ASN A 270 -24.04 8.78 -3.41
C ASN A 270 -25.24 8.70 -4.36
N ALA A 271 -26.13 7.78 -4.06
CA ALA A 271 -27.38 7.54 -4.78
C ALA A 271 -28.60 8.19 -4.12
N SER A 272 -28.42 9.07 -3.12
CA SER A 272 -29.55 9.66 -2.36
C SER A 272 -30.54 10.50 -3.17
N HIS A 273 -30.21 10.82 -4.41
CA HIS A 273 -31.06 11.51 -5.37
C HIS A 273 -31.97 10.56 -6.18
N LEU A 274 -31.72 9.25 -6.12
CA LEU A 274 -32.49 8.23 -6.81
C LEU A 274 -33.65 7.74 -5.96
N SER A 275 -34.67 7.19 -6.61
CA SER A 275 -35.79 6.54 -5.92
C SER A 275 -35.43 5.10 -5.57
N GLY A 276 -34.97 4.87 -4.34
CA GLY A 276 -34.67 3.53 -3.83
C GLY A 276 -33.16 3.30 -3.61
N ILE A 277 -32.79 2.03 -3.44
CA ILE A 277 -31.39 1.63 -3.23
C ILE A 277 -30.75 1.37 -4.60
N TYR A 278 -29.64 2.03 -4.88
CA TYR A 278 -28.84 1.74 -6.06
C TYR A 278 -27.99 0.50 -5.83
N GLU A 279 -28.09 -0.49 -6.71
CA GLU A 279 -27.25 -1.68 -6.64
C GLU A 279 -26.22 -1.63 -7.77
N VAL A 280 -24.96 -1.81 -7.40
CA VAL A 280 -23.85 -1.86 -8.35
C VAL A 280 -23.86 -3.21 -9.06
N ASP A 281 -23.99 -3.17 -10.38
CA ASP A 281 -23.90 -4.33 -11.28
C ASP A 281 -22.87 -3.99 -12.36
N GLU A 282 -21.61 -4.37 -12.11
CA GLU A 282 -20.47 -4.01 -12.94
C GLU A 282 -19.54 -5.22 -13.13
N ASP A 283 -18.70 -5.15 -14.15
CA ASP A 283 -17.71 -6.21 -14.40
C ASP A 283 -16.73 -6.35 -13.22
N ILE A 284 -16.59 -7.59 -12.75
CA ILE A 284 -15.68 -8.00 -11.69
C ILE A 284 -14.22 -7.59 -11.99
N GLU A 285 -13.82 -7.53 -13.26
CA GLU A 285 -12.47 -7.11 -13.66
C GLU A 285 -12.15 -5.67 -13.25
N TYR A 286 -13.16 -4.80 -13.13
CA TYR A 286 -12.94 -3.45 -12.63
C TYR A 286 -12.67 -3.43 -11.12
N PHE A 287 -13.35 -4.28 -10.35
CA PHE A 287 -13.10 -4.42 -8.91
C PHE A 287 -11.72 -5.05 -8.65
N LYS A 288 -11.30 -6.01 -9.48
CA LYS A 288 -9.93 -6.54 -9.46
C LYS A 288 -8.85 -5.49 -9.75
N ALA A 289 -9.20 -4.41 -10.44
CA ALA A 289 -8.30 -3.29 -10.68
C ALA A 289 -8.23 -2.32 -9.50
N MET A 290 -9.22 -2.28 -8.60
CA MET A 290 -9.28 -1.38 -7.43
C MET A 290 -8.40 -1.82 -6.26
N GLN A 291 -7.15 -2.21 -6.53
CA GLN A 291 -6.27 -2.82 -5.52
C GLN A 291 -5.68 -1.83 -4.52
N SER A 292 -5.92 -0.52 -4.62
CA SER A 292 -5.56 0.45 -3.55
C SER A 292 -6.75 0.87 -2.70
N LEU A 293 -7.96 0.41 -3.01
CA LEU A 293 -9.17 0.91 -2.37
C LEU A 293 -9.22 0.44 -0.92
N PHE A 294 -9.09 1.38 0.02
CA PHE A 294 -9.08 1.12 1.45
C PHE A 294 -10.29 1.71 2.19
N VAL A 295 -10.91 2.77 1.64
CA VAL A 295 -12.12 3.38 2.20
C VAL A 295 -13.28 3.32 1.22
N LEU A 296 -14.40 2.78 1.69
CA LEU A 296 -15.66 2.75 0.97
C LEU A 296 -16.76 3.49 1.74
N LYS A 297 -17.40 4.46 1.09
CA LYS A 297 -18.53 5.21 1.63
C LYS A 297 -19.72 5.11 0.69
N LEU A 298 -20.81 4.51 1.16
CA LEU A 298 -21.99 4.23 0.37
C LEU A 298 -23.22 4.92 0.97
N ASN A 299 -23.83 5.82 0.20
CA ASN A 299 -25.08 6.49 0.57
C ASN A 299 -26.20 6.07 -0.38
N GLN A 300 -27.19 5.34 0.14
CA GLN A 300 -28.27 4.68 -0.62
C GLN A 300 -27.78 3.78 -1.76
N ALA A 301 -26.60 3.19 -1.62
CA ALA A 301 -25.98 2.32 -2.63
C ALA A 301 -25.43 1.02 -2.02
N ILE A 302 -25.59 -0.11 -2.70
CA ILE A 302 -25.01 -1.40 -2.30
C ILE A 302 -24.02 -1.84 -3.37
N ILE A 303 -22.83 -2.28 -2.95
CA ILE A 303 -21.93 -3.08 -3.77
C ILE A 303 -22.04 -4.53 -3.29
N PRO A 304 -22.48 -5.47 -4.14
CA PRO A 304 -22.53 -6.88 -3.80
C PRO A 304 -21.19 -7.42 -3.26
N GLY A 305 -21.27 -8.31 -2.26
CA GLY A 305 -20.10 -8.92 -1.64
C GLY A 305 -19.22 -9.70 -2.63
N GLU A 306 -19.81 -10.22 -3.71
CA GLU A 306 -19.08 -10.91 -4.78
C GLU A 306 -18.16 -9.99 -5.59
N LEU A 307 -18.44 -8.69 -5.65
CA LEU A 307 -17.56 -7.69 -6.26
C LEU A 307 -16.53 -7.18 -5.24
N LEU A 308 -16.98 -6.90 -4.02
CA LEU A 308 -16.12 -6.36 -2.95
C LEU A 308 -15.01 -7.33 -2.52
N LYS A 309 -15.20 -8.65 -2.64
CA LYS A 309 -14.14 -9.62 -2.32
C LYS A 309 -12.89 -9.51 -3.19
N GLU A 310 -13.02 -8.90 -4.38
CA GLU A 310 -11.90 -8.67 -5.28
C GLU A 310 -11.09 -7.41 -4.91
N VAL A 311 -11.50 -6.69 -3.85
CA VAL A 311 -10.81 -5.53 -3.28
C VAL A 311 -10.09 -5.97 -2.00
N PRO A 312 -8.88 -6.53 -2.10
CA PRO A 312 -8.25 -7.26 -0.99
C PRO A 312 -7.82 -6.40 0.20
N TYR A 313 -7.77 -5.08 0.04
CA TYR A 313 -7.26 -4.15 1.06
C TYR A 313 -8.32 -3.19 1.58
N LEU A 314 -9.60 -3.49 1.35
CA LEU A 314 -10.68 -2.72 1.93
C LEU A 314 -10.63 -2.84 3.46
N ASP A 315 -10.43 -1.70 4.12
CA ASP A 315 -10.24 -1.60 5.58
C ASP A 315 -11.42 -0.91 6.27
N GLN A 316 -12.05 0.03 5.58
CA GLN A 316 -13.10 0.88 6.14
C GLN A 316 -14.34 0.88 5.27
N ALA A 317 -15.50 0.57 5.86
CA ALA A 317 -16.79 0.68 5.20
C ALA A 317 -17.72 1.61 5.98
N THR A 318 -18.43 2.49 5.26
CA THR A 318 -19.47 3.36 5.82
C THR A 318 -20.73 3.24 4.99
N PHE A 319 -21.85 2.94 5.65
CA PHE A 319 -23.18 2.89 5.03
C PHE A 319 -24.05 4.03 5.59
N ILE A 320 -24.70 4.78 4.71
CA ILE A 320 -25.51 5.97 5.06
C ILE A 320 -26.87 5.86 4.37
N GLY A 321 -27.96 6.12 5.07
CA GLY A 321 -29.32 6.09 4.52
C GLY A 321 -29.91 4.67 4.41
N PRO A 322 -31.05 4.52 3.70
CA PRO A 322 -31.67 3.23 3.36
C PRO A 322 -30.77 2.44 2.43
N THR A 323 -29.77 1.78 2.99
CA THR A 323 -28.68 1.19 2.21
C THR A 323 -28.51 -0.27 2.50
N VAL A 324 -28.55 -0.66 3.77
CA VAL A 324 -28.31 -2.04 4.17
C VAL A 324 -29.32 -2.37 5.26
N ASP A 325 -30.22 -3.32 5.01
CA ASP A 325 -31.13 -3.83 6.04
C ASP A 325 -30.40 -4.86 6.92
N ASP A 326 -29.57 -5.71 6.31
CA ASP A 326 -28.65 -6.65 6.97
C ASP A 326 -27.35 -6.79 6.16
N LEU A 327 -26.29 -7.36 6.77
CA LEU A 327 -24.99 -7.48 6.11
C LEU A 327 -24.92 -8.63 5.08
N SER A 328 -25.96 -9.46 4.91
CA SER A 328 -25.87 -10.71 4.15
C SER A 328 -25.38 -10.52 2.71
N ARG A 329 -25.79 -9.42 2.07
CA ARG A 329 -25.46 -9.10 0.67
C ARG A 329 -24.04 -8.58 0.46
N VAL A 330 -23.40 -8.07 1.52
CA VAL A 330 -22.08 -7.42 1.47
C VAL A 330 -21.01 -8.18 2.24
N LYS A 331 -21.41 -9.06 3.16
CA LYS A 331 -20.58 -9.76 4.14
C LYS A 331 -19.35 -10.44 3.53
N GLU A 332 -19.50 -11.09 2.38
CA GLU A 332 -18.39 -11.81 1.72
C GLU A 332 -17.20 -10.88 1.44
N GLY A 333 -17.46 -9.66 0.97
CA GLY A 333 -16.44 -8.67 0.64
C GLY A 333 -16.03 -7.75 1.78
N LEU A 334 -16.67 -7.88 2.95
CA LEU A 334 -16.33 -7.09 4.15
C LEU A 334 -15.48 -7.86 5.16
N GLN A 335 -14.97 -9.05 4.83
CA GLN A 335 -14.24 -9.89 5.78
C GLN A 335 -12.90 -9.29 6.24
N THR A 336 -12.31 -8.38 5.46
CA THR A 336 -11.02 -7.75 5.74
C THR A 336 -11.13 -6.44 6.51
N ILE A 337 -12.31 -5.84 6.61
CA ILE A 337 -12.46 -4.50 7.17
C ILE A 337 -12.15 -4.51 8.68
N THR A 338 -11.47 -3.49 9.16
CA THR A 338 -11.27 -3.28 10.59
C THR A 338 -12.26 -2.25 11.15
N TYR A 339 -12.79 -1.36 10.30
CA TYR A 339 -13.71 -0.31 10.68
C TYR A 339 -15.02 -0.38 9.90
N LEU A 340 -16.14 -0.37 10.62
CA LEU A 340 -17.48 -0.30 10.06
C LEU A 340 -18.29 0.84 10.69
N ASN A 341 -18.89 1.68 9.86
CA ASN A 341 -19.77 2.75 10.32
C ASN A 341 -21.19 2.56 9.78
N LEU A 342 -22.13 2.37 10.69
CA LEU A 342 -23.56 2.19 10.44
C LEU A 342 -24.41 3.35 11.01
N ILE A 343 -23.78 4.43 11.50
CA ILE A 343 -24.52 5.60 11.97
C ILE A 343 -25.28 6.24 10.80
N ASN A 344 -26.54 6.60 11.04
CA ASN A 344 -27.47 7.11 10.04
C ASN A 344 -27.75 6.12 8.89
N SER A 345 -27.49 4.83 9.07
CA SER A 345 -27.92 3.78 8.14
C SER A 345 -29.31 3.26 8.49
N SER A 346 -29.92 2.50 7.58
CA SER A 346 -31.15 1.73 7.84
C SER A 346 -30.91 0.33 8.38
N PHE A 347 -29.73 0.04 8.92
CA PHE A 347 -29.39 -1.29 9.42
C PHE A 347 -30.45 -1.78 10.41
N ARG A 348 -30.92 -3.02 10.24
CA ARG A 348 -31.92 -3.66 11.10
C ARG A 348 -31.45 -5.02 11.61
N GLY A 349 -30.18 -5.34 11.41
CA GLY A 349 -29.54 -6.53 11.94
C GLY A 349 -29.23 -6.42 13.43
N THR A 350 -28.54 -7.44 13.91
CA THR A 350 -28.16 -7.66 15.31
C THR A 350 -26.66 -7.55 15.49
N ALA A 351 -26.19 -7.53 16.74
CA ALA A 351 -24.76 -7.66 17.02
C ALA A 351 -24.16 -8.95 16.43
N GLU A 352 -24.92 -10.06 16.38
CA GLU A 352 -24.43 -11.34 15.83
C GLU A 352 -24.02 -11.18 14.36
N ASP A 353 -24.81 -10.45 13.55
CA ASP A 353 -24.53 -10.19 12.14
C ASP A 353 -23.20 -9.41 11.96
N ILE A 354 -22.89 -8.50 12.88
CA ILE A 354 -21.65 -7.72 12.88
C ILE A 354 -20.46 -8.58 13.32
N LEU A 355 -20.65 -9.46 14.32
CA LEU A 355 -19.61 -10.38 14.81
C LEU A 355 -19.17 -11.39 13.74
N GLU A 356 -19.96 -11.61 12.69
CA GLU A 356 -19.55 -12.47 11.59
C GLU A 356 -18.41 -11.88 10.73
N LEU A 357 -18.10 -10.58 10.90
CA LEU A 357 -16.98 -9.90 10.26
C LEU A 357 -15.70 -10.09 11.09
N LYS A 358 -14.92 -11.12 10.75
CA LYS A 358 -13.82 -11.63 11.59
C LYS A 358 -12.68 -10.64 11.88
N SER A 359 -12.43 -9.70 10.98
CA SER A 359 -11.32 -8.72 11.11
C SER A 359 -11.76 -7.42 11.76
N LEU A 360 -13.06 -7.24 12.00
CA LEU A 360 -13.64 -6.01 12.50
C LEU A 360 -13.19 -5.76 13.94
N ASN A 361 -12.67 -4.57 14.22
CA ASN A 361 -12.23 -4.18 15.55
C ASN A 361 -12.90 -2.89 16.06
N ILE A 362 -13.37 -2.02 15.16
CA ILE A 362 -14.04 -0.77 15.50
C ILE A 362 -15.36 -0.74 14.75
N VAL A 363 -16.44 -0.50 15.50
CA VAL A 363 -17.77 -0.34 14.92
C VAL A 363 -18.41 0.93 15.45
N ARG A 364 -19.03 1.68 14.55
CA ARG A 364 -19.87 2.82 14.89
C ARG A 364 -21.32 2.47 14.65
N VAL A 365 -22.13 2.47 15.71
CA VAL A 365 -23.55 2.12 15.66
C VAL A 365 -24.36 3.13 16.45
N ASP A 366 -25.62 3.30 16.04
CA ASP A 366 -26.62 3.94 16.89
C ASP A 366 -27.24 2.86 17.80
N PRO A 367 -27.17 3.00 19.14
CA PRO A 367 -27.80 2.07 20.08
C PRO A 367 -29.31 1.86 19.86
N ALA A 368 -30.00 2.83 19.25
CA ALA A 368 -31.41 2.70 18.89
C ALA A 368 -31.63 1.74 17.70
N VAL A 369 -30.59 1.50 16.90
CA VAL A 369 -30.60 0.72 15.67
C VAL A 369 -30.09 -0.70 15.92
N VAL A 370 -29.05 -0.86 16.75
CA VAL A 370 -28.51 -2.16 17.16
C VAL A 370 -28.75 -2.35 18.67
N PRO A 371 -29.90 -2.91 19.08
CA PRO A 371 -30.33 -2.90 20.49
C PRO A 371 -29.51 -3.81 21.42
N ASN A 372 -28.67 -4.69 20.89
CA ASN A 372 -27.77 -5.57 21.65
C ASN A 372 -26.28 -5.29 21.37
N TYR A 373 -25.94 -4.02 21.08
CA TYR A 373 -24.57 -3.62 20.74
C TYR A 373 -23.55 -3.93 21.86
N GLU A 374 -23.99 -4.10 23.11
CA GLU A 374 -23.12 -4.47 24.23
C GLU A 374 -22.42 -5.81 24.00
N ASP A 375 -23.05 -6.75 23.27
CA ASP A 375 -22.46 -8.04 22.90
C ASP A 375 -21.16 -7.84 22.10
N LEU A 376 -21.09 -6.80 21.27
CA LEU A 376 -19.88 -6.43 20.51
C LEU A 376 -18.75 -6.00 21.45
N GLN A 377 -19.07 -5.26 22.52
CA GLN A 377 -18.08 -4.84 23.51
C GLN A 377 -17.57 -6.02 24.34
N PHE A 378 -18.44 -6.98 24.68
CA PHE A 378 -18.06 -8.20 25.39
C PHE A 378 -17.08 -9.07 24.59
N GLU A 379 -17.25 -9.13 23.26
CA GLU A 379 -16.32 -9.82 22.35
C GLU A 379 -15.05 -8.99 22.03
N GLY A 380 -14.88 -7.82 22.65
CA GLY A 380 -13.65 -7.03 22.58
C GLY A 380 -13.59 -6.01 21.44
N MET A 381 -14.71 -5.71 20.76
CA MET A 381 -14.77 -4.64 19.77
C MET A 381 -14.85 -3.24 20.43
N ASP A 382 -14.20 -2.25 19.80
CA ASP A 382 -14.34 -0.83 20.14
C ASP A 382 -15.63 -0.28 19.50
N VAL A 383 -16.69 -0.22 20.30
CA VAL A 383 -17.99 0.32 19.90
C VAL A 383 -18.06 1.81 20.21
N ARG A 384 -18.34 2.63 19.19
CA ARG A 384 -18.48 4.09 19.31
C ARG A 384 -19.87 4.54 18.85
N TRP A 385 -20.40 5.56 19.50
CA TRP A 385 -21.68 6.20 19.18
C TRP A 385 -21.45 7.64 18.68
#